data_AF-A0A9D8XD12-F1
#
_entry.id   AF-A0A9D8XD12-F1
#
_cell.length_a   1.000
_cell.length_b   1.000
_cell.length_c   1.000
_cell.angle_alpha   90.00
_cell.angle_beta   90.00
_cell.angle_gamma   90.00
#
_symmetry.space_group_name_H-M   'P 1'
#
loop_
_entity.id
_entity.type
_entity.pdbx_description
1 polymer ?
#
loop_
_entity_poly.entity_id
_entity_poly.type
_entity_poly.pdbx_seq_one_letter_code
_entity_poly.pdbx_strand_id
1 'polypeptide(L)'
;TDDCLSTPLKAFICPSRRTEKVYPLSTTSYSNSNFSASEGAKSDYAACYGSTHFEVNNNGAYGKKAKDIKNSGTLPTGIIFDCSATKMGELRDGTSNTYLAGEKFVYADKYEDTYSERSGCDGNVMYSGPRSDSGGTNGNSNFRSAGDYESFSNNSGTVDANGTAYQPMQDRASTMAGNSTYAPSAFGASHAGGFGMCMADGSVHSISYSIDGAIHACLANRKDSMPAQIPD
;
A
#
# COMPACT_ATOMS: atom_id res chain seq x y z
N THR A 1 -19.64 10.62 21.13
CA THR A 1 -18.22 10.23 20.97
C THR A 1 -18.03 10.00 19.51
N ASP A 2 -17.30 10.89 18.85
CA ASP A 2 -17.15 10.89 17.40
C ASP A 2 -16.43 9.61 16.97
N ASP A 3 -17.09 8.85 16.10
CA ASP A 3 -16.53 7.67 15.48
C ASP A 3 -15.47 8.13 14.49
N CYS A 4 -14.20 7.85 14.80
CA CYS A 4 -13.11 8.22 13.92
C CYS A 4 -13.25 7.58 12.55
N LEU A 5 -13.86 6.39 12.45
CA LEU A 5 -13.99 5.68 11.18
C LEU A 5 -14.81 6.47 10.15
N SER A 6 -15.76 7.29 10.59
CA SER A 6 -16.63 8.12 9.75
C SER A 6 -16.20 9.59 9.66
N THR A 7 -15.00 9.94 10.13
CA THR A 7 -14.46 11.31 10.05
C THR A 7 -13.50 11.43 8.86
N PRO A 8 -13.88 12.05 7.73
CA PRO A 8 -12.95 12.20 6.62
C PRO A 8 -11.92 13.31 6.87
N LEU A 9 -10.65 13.02 6.61
CA LEU A 9 -9.57 14.00 6.66
C LEU A 9 -9.15 14.40 5.26
N LYS A 10 -9.34 15.69 4.94
CA LYS A 10 -8.98 16.26 3.62
C LYS A 10 -7.51 16.03 3.24
N ALA A 11 -6.60 15.97 4.23
CA ALA A 11 -5.18 15.71 3.99
C ALA A 11 -4.88 14.32 3.38
N PHE A 12 -5.80 13.36 3.54
CA PHE A 12 -5.67 12.00 3.01
C PHE A 12 -6.47 11.79 1.71
N ILE A 13 -7.01 12.87 1.13
CA ILE A 13 -7.78 12.84 -0.11
C ILE A 13 -7.03 13.63 -1.18
N CYS A 14 -6.89 13.04 -2.36
CA CYS A 14 -6.27 13.71 -3.50
C CYS A 14 -7.32 14.61 -4.19
N PRO A 15 -7.11 15.93 -4.26
CA PRO A 15 -8.11 16.86 -4.81
C PRO A 15 -8.49 16.60 -6.27
N SER A 16 -7.62 15.98 -7.06
CA SER A 16 -7.93 15.62 -8.44
C SER A 16 -8.66 14.28 -8.57
N ARG A 17 -8.75 13.51 -7.49
CA ARG A 17 -9.46 12.22 -7.48
C ARG A 17 -10.89 12.37 -6.99
N ARG A 18 -11.09 12.96 -5.82
CA ARG A 18 -12.41 13.07 -5.17
C ARG A 18 -12.44 14.14 -4.07
N THR A 19 -13.65 14.45 -3.62
CA THR A 19 -13.90 15.26 -2.42
C THR A 19 -14.04 14.35 -1.20
N GLU A 20 -13.65 14.84 -0.02
CA GLU A 20 -13.75 14.13 1.23
C GLU A 20 -15.21 13.83 1.61
N LYS A 21 -15.52 12.55 1.87
CA LYS A 21 -16.83 12.08 2.34
C LYS A 21 -16.72 10.69 2.96
N VAL A 22 -17.85 10.21 3.48
CA VAL A 22 -18.02 8.84 3.99
C VAL A 22 -18.66 7.94 2.95
N TYR A 23 -18.38 6.64 3.07
CA TYR A 23 -18.90 5.59 2.20
C TYR A 23 -19.51 4.48 3.05
N PRO A 24 -20.64 3.89 2.62
CA PRO A 24 -21.15 2.67 3.23
C PRO A 24 -20.08 1.58 3.33
N LEU A 25 -20.03 0.89 4.48
CA LEU A 25 -19.05 -0.17 4.73
C LEU A 25 -19.72 -1.55 4.60
N SER A 26 -18.99 -2.48 3.99
CA SER A 26 -19.42 -3.88 3.86
C SER A 26 -19.26 -4.70 5.14
N THR A 27 -18.56 -4.15 6.15
CA THR A 27 -18.41 -4.73 7.49
C THR A 27 -18.52 -3.62 8.53
N THR A 28 -19.14 -3.94 9.67
CA THR A 28 -19.25 -3.01 10.80
C THR A 28 -18.19 -3.23 11.86
N SER A 29 -17.35 -4.26 11.70
CA SER A 29 -16.35 -4.68 12.69
C SER A 29 -14.94 -4.47 12.16
N TYR A 30 -14.24 -3.49 12.75
CA TYR A 30 -12.82 -3.22 12.55
C TYR A 30 -12.06 -3.53 13.83
N SER A 31 -10.84 -4.05 13.73
CA SER A 31 -10.08 -4.32 14.95
C SER A 31 -9.35 -3.13 15.50
N ASN A 32 -9.12 -3.20 16.81
CA ASN A 32 -8.68 -2.08 17.62
C ASN A 32 -9.62 -0.86 17.50
N SER A 33 -10.86 -1.08 17.06
CA SER A 33 -11.95 -0.12 17.10
C SER A 33 -12.87 -0.47 18.26
N ASN A 34 -13.22 0.54 19.06
CA ASN A 34 -14.33 0.45 20.03
C ASN A 34 -15.66 0.89 19.40
N PHE A 35 -15.68 1.12 18.08
CA PHE A 35 -16.82 1.65 17.33
C PHE A 35 -17.28 0.64 16.28
N SER A 36 -18.60 0.50 16.15
CA SER A 36 -19.22 -0.15 15.01
C SER A 36 -19.69 0.93 14.04
N ALA A 37 -19.18 0.90 12.82
CA ALA A 37 -19.45 1.91 11.81
C ALA A 37 -20.17 1.27 10.62
N SER A 38 -21.30 1.83 10.20
CA SER A 38 -21.96 1.47 8.94
C SER A 38 -21.42 2.27 7.75
N GLU A 39 -20.65 3.32 8.02
CA GLU A 39 -20.04 4.20 7.03
C GLU A 39 -18.61 4.55 7.47
N GLY A 40 -17.72 4.80 6.51
CA GLY A 40 -16.35 5.18 6.81
C GLY A 40 -15.69 6.05 5.77
N ALA A 41 -14.74 6.85 6.23
CA ALA A 41 -13.89 7.68 5.39
C ALA A 41 -12.81 6.81 4.72
N LYS A 42 -12.46 7.13 3.48
CA LYS A 42 -11.41 6.45 2.71
C LYS A 42 -10.15 7.32 2.58
N SER A 43 -9.04 6.74 2.12
CA SER A 43 -7.78 7.44 1.87
C SER A 43 -7.36 7.25 0.41
N ASP A 44 -6.73 8.26 -0.19
CA ASP A 44 -6.10 8.20 -1.51
C ASP A 44 -4.61 7.88 -1.50
N TYR A 45 -4.06 7.83 -0.29
CA TYR A 45 -2.67 7.53 -0.03
C TYR A 45 -2.56 6.20 0.70
N ALA A 46 -1.44 5.53 0.48
CA ALA A 46 -1.11 4.27 1.10
C ALA A 46 0.32 4.28 1.64
N ALA A 47 0.52 3.54 2.73
CA ALA A 47 1.83 3.30 3.28
C ALA A 47 2.62 2.29 2.42
N CYS A 48 3.94 2.43 2.39
CA CYS A 48 4.83 1.47 1.74
C CYS A 48 4.99 0.22 2.60
N TYR A 49 4.45 -0.90 2.12
CA TYR A 49 4.56 -2.21 2.74
C TYR A 49 5.83 -2.96 2.32
N GLY A 50 6.38 -2.62 1.15
CA GLY A 50 7.68 -3.10 0.71
C GLY A 50 7.81 -3.28 -0.80
N SER A 51 8.92 -3.89 -1.18
CA SER A 51 9.34 -4.16 -2.55
C SER A 51 8.78 -5.42 -3.17
N THR A 52 8.10 -6.26 -2.38
CA THR A 52 7.39 -7.43 -2.88
C THR A 52 6.13 -7.64 -2.06
N HIS A 53 5.27 -8.50 -2.58
CA HIS A 53 4.12 -9.02 -1.85
C HIS A 53 4.56 -10.26 -1.08
N PHE A 54 5.16 -10.03 0.08
CA PHE A 54 5.62 -11.13 0.91
C PHE A 54 4.44 -11.96 1.40
N GLU A 55 4.57 -13.29 1.31
CA GLU A 55 3.84 -14.24 2.15
C GLU A 55 4.33 -14.09 3.59
N VAL A 56 3.89 -13.05 4.28
CA VAL A 56 4.10 -12.98 5.72
C VAL A 56 3.09 -13.94 6.35
N ASN A 57 3.57 -15.07 6.86
CA ASN A 57 2.85 -15.88 7.85
C ASN A 57 2.76 -15.11 9.19
N ASN A 58 2.13 -13.94 9.15
CA ASN A 58 1.76 -13.11 10.29
C ASN A 58 0.36 -13.49 10.80
N ASN A 59 -0.06 -14.74 10.62
CA ASN A 59 -1.32 -15.33 11.11
C ASN A 59 -1.51 -15.25 12.64
N GLY A 60 -0.68 -14.48 13.36
CA GLY A 60 -0.84 -14.16 14.76
C GLY A 60 -0.43 -12.74 15.16
N ALA A 61 -0.24 -11.78 14.23
CA ALA A 61 0.12 -10.39 14.56
C ALA A 61 -1.07 -9.54 15.03
N TYR A 62 -2.26 -9.87 14.54
CA TYR A 62 -3.49 -9.13 14.81
C TYR A 62 -3.82 -9.06 16.30
N GLY A 63 -3.96 -7.84 16.83
CA GLY A 63 -4.27 -7.60 18.25
C GLY A 63 -3.12 -7.90 19.23
N LYS A 64 -1.91 -8.22 18.75
CA LYS A 64 -0.73 -8.44 19.60
C LYS A 64 0.16 -7.22 19.65
N LYS A 65 0.93 -7.06 20.74
CA LYS A 65 1.99 -6.04 20.80
C LYS A 65 3.15 -6.50 19.91
N ALA A 66 3.88 -5.57 19.32
CA ALA A 66 5.05 -5.87 18.48
C ALA A 66 6.04 -6.86 19.13
N LYS A 67 6.25 -6.74 20.44
CA LYS A 67 7.11 -7.64 21.24
C LYS A 67 6.60 -9.09 21.37
N ASP A 68 5.30 -9.30 21.17
CA ASP A 68 4.61 -10.58 21.39
C ASP A 68 4.41 -11.35 20.06
N ILE A 69 4.78 -10.74 18.92
CA ILE A 69 4.87 -11.42 17.63
C ILE A 69 6.15 -12.26 17.64
N LYS A 70 5.99 -13.58 17.78
CA LYS A 70 7.05 -14.51 17.43
C LYS A 70 7.16 -14.50 15.90
N ASN A 71 8.22 -13.89 15.36
CA ASN A 71 8.49 -13.85 13.92
C ASN A 71 8.67 -15.28 13.39
N SER A 72 7.59 -15.90 12.94
CA SER A 72 7.63 -17.22 12.30
C SER A 72 7.85 -17.12 10.79
N GLY A 73 8.20 -15.95 10.24
CA GLY A 73 8.41 -15.72 8.81
C GLY A 73 9.17 -14.42 8.47
N THR A 74 9.43 -14.21 7.17
CA THR A 74 10.10 -13.02 6.61
C THR A 74 9.20 -11.79 6.73
N LEU A 75 9.62 -10.78 7.49
CA LEU A 75 8.87 -9.52 7.63
C LEU A 75 8.91 -8.67 6.34
N PRO A 76 7.87 -7.86 6.06
CA PRO A 76 7.84 -6.97 4.91
C PRO A 76 9.04 -6.01 4.89
N THR A 77 9.45 -5.58 3.69
CA THR A 77 10.64 -4.75 3.48
C THR A 77 10.38 -3.25 3.59
N GLY A 78 9.12 -2.80 3.54
CA GLY A 78 8.74 -1.41 3.74
C GLY A 78 8.81 -0.94 5.19
N ILE A 79 8.56 0.35 5.43
CA ILE A 79 8.71 0.95 6.77
C ILE A 79 7.51 0.65 7.67
N ILE A 80 6.30 0.63 7.11
CA ILE A 80 5.04 0.51 7.85
C ILE A 80 4.37 -0.83 7.51
N PHE A 81 4.22 -1.67 8.54
CA PHE A 81 3.61 -3.00 8.44
C PHE A 81 3.02 -3.39 9.80
N ASP A 82 2.42 -4.57 9.89
CA ASP A 82 1.79 -5.08 11.12
C ASP A 82 2.76 -5.04 12.30
N CYS A 83 2.42 -4.23 13.29
CA CYS A 83 3.23 -3.99 14.48
C CYS A 83 4.68 -3.55 14.19
N SER A 84 4.88 -2.79 13.11
CA SER A 84 6.19 -2.25 12.75
C SER A 84 6.83 -1.49 13.90
N ALA A 85 8.09 -1.83 14.19
CA ALA A 85 8.96 -1.11 15.12
C ALA A 85 10.29 -0.76 14.43
N THR A 86 10.19 -0.36 13.15
CA THR A 86 11.32 -0.01 12.29
C THR A 86 12.10 1.13 12.91
N LYS A 87 13.42 0.97 13.04
CA LYS A 87 14.33 1.99 13.59
C LYS A 87 14.96 2.79 12.47
N MET A 88 15.32 4.05 12.72
CA MET A 88 16.02 4.87 11.73
C MET A 88 17.33 4.23 11.23
N GLY A 89 18.08 3.54 12.11
CA GLY A 89 19.29 2.81 11.72
C GLY A 89 19.06 1.57 10.84
N GLU A 90 17.81 1.17 10.62
CA GLU A 90 17.45 0.10 9.67
C GLU A 90 17.24 0.63 8.25
N LEU A 91 17.19 1.96 8.04
CA LEU A 91 17.04 2.59 6.71
C LEU A 91 18.41 2.80 6.07
N ARG A 92 19.07 1.70 5.70
CA ARG A 92 20.49 1.71 5.30
C ARG A 92 20.75 2.41 3.97
N ASP A 93 19.74 2.47 3.11
CA ASP A 93 19.80 3.12 1.80
C ASP A 93 19.67 4.65 1.88
N GLY A 94 19.39 5.16 3.09
CA GLY A 94 19.18 6.57 3.38
C GLY A 94 17.70 6.91 3.45
N THR A 95 17.36 7.83 4.36
CA THR A 95 15.97 8.25 4.61
C THR A 95 15.33 8.94 3.41
N SER A 96 16.13 9.65 2.61
CA SER A 96 15.71 10.30 1.36
C SER A 96 15.54 9.32 0.19
N ASN A 97 16.00 8.07 0.34
CA ASN A 97 15.95 7.04 -0.70
C ASN A 97 15.09 5.83 -0.28
N THR A 98 14.27 5.98 0.76
CA THR A 98 13.35 4.93 1.20
C THR A 98 11.93 5.49 1.23
N TYR A 99 11.00 4.84 0.53
CA TYR A 99 9.58 5.20 0.53
C TYR A 99 8.94 5.02 1.92
N LEU A 100 8.15 6.01 2.31
CA LEU A 100 7.31 5.96 3.50
C LEU A 100 5.86 5.70 3.12
N ALA A 101 5.30 6.53 2.25
CA ALA A 101 3.91 6.48 1.82
C ALA A 101 3.74 7.24 0.49
N GLY A 102 2.75 6.89 -0.31
CA GLY A 102 2.50 7.54 -1.59
C GLY A 102 1.06 7.43 -2.04
N GLU A 103 0.76 8.06 -3.17
CA GLU A 103 -0.55 7.94 -3.79
C GLU A 103 -0.80 6.50 -4.24
N LYS A 104 -1.98 5.98 -3.93
CA LYS A 104 -2.37 4.61 -4.24
C LYS A 104 -3.10 4.57 -5.58
N PHE A 105 -2.88 3.55 -6.41
CA PHE A 105 -3.71 3.35 -7.59
C PHE A 105 -5.13 2.93 -7.20
N VAL A 106 -6.14 3.48 -7.88
CA VAL A 106 -7.55 3.11 -7.75
C VAL A 106 -8.20 3.11 -9.14
N TYR A 107 -9.06 2.14 -9.43
CA TYR A 107 -9.82 2.18 -10.68
C TYR A 107 -10.76 3.38 -10.69
N ALA A 108 -10.77 4.14 -11.80
CA ALA A 108 -11.49 5.41 -11.87
C ALA A 108 -13.02 5.21 -11.77
N ASP A 109 -13.54 4.10 -12.26
CA ASP A 109 -14.93 3.66 -12.14
C ASP A 109 -15.29 3.09 -10.76
N LYS A 110 -14.31 3.04 -9.83
CA LYS A 110 -14.45 2.46 -8.49
C LYS A 110 -14.24 3.44 -7.35
N TYR A 111 -14.01 4.74 -7.63
CA TYR A 111 -13.87 5.77 -6.58
C TYR A 111 -15.08 5.85 -5.64
N GLU A 112 -16.25 5.51 -6.19
CA GLU A 112 -17.54 5.58 -5.52
C GLU A 112 -18.04 4.21 -5.03
N ASP A 113 -17.29 3.13 -5.31
CA ASP A 113 -17.72 1.79 -4.96
C ASP A 113 -17.67 1.58 -3.44
N THR A 114 -18.71 0.94 -2.91
CA THR A 114 -18.91 0.67 -1.49
C THR A 114 -18.68 -0.80 -1.15
N TYR A 115 -18.52 -1.66 -2.17
CA TYR A 115 -18.44 -3.12 -1.99
C TYR A 115 -17.12 -3.74 -2.46
N SER A 116 -16.52 -4.46 -1.51
CA SER A 116 -15.40 -5.40 -1.62
C SER A 116 -13.99 -4.79 -1.64
N GLU A 117 -13.27 -5.09 -0.55
CA GLU A 117 -11.81 -5.09 -0.38
C GLU A 117 -11.05 -5.87 -1.47
N ARG A 118 -11.72 -6.71 -2.27
CA ARG A 118 -11.10 -7.60 -3.26
C ARG A 118 -11.30 -7.22 -4.74
N SER A 119 -12.15 -6.25 -5.08
CA SER A 119 -12.41 -5.90 -6.49
C SER A 119 -12.18 -4.41 -6.77
N GLY A 120 -10.93 -3.95 -6.68
CA GLY A 120 -10.57 -2.62 -7.21
C GLY A 120 -10.07 -1.57 -6.21
N CYS A 121 -9.19 -1.98 -5.29
CA CYS A 121 -8.17 -1.13 -4.67
C CYS A 121 -8.61 -0.08 -3.63
N ASP A 122 -9.89 0.05 -3.26
CA ASP A 122 -10.35 1.13 -2.36
C ASP A 122 -11.45 0.70 -1.39
N GLY A 123 -11.34 -0.51 -0.83
CA GLY A 123 -12.35 -1.10 0.05
C GLY A 123 -12.13 -0.87 1.55
N ASN A 124 -11.02 -0.24 1.97
CA ASN A 124 -10.70 -0.07 3.38
C ASN A 124 -10.81 1.39 3.83
N VAL A 125 -11.22 1.56 5.09
CA VAL A 125 -11.33 2.89 5.71
C VAL A 125 -9.95 3.48 6.02
N MET A 126 -9.82 4.80 5.99
CA MET A 126 -8.60 5.56 6.26
C MET A 126 -7.91 5.13 7.57
N TYR A 127 -8.70 4.84 8.60
CA TYR A 127 -8.22 4.52 9.95
C TYR A 127 -7.94 3.03 10.17
N SER A 128 -7.72 2.28 9.11
CA SER A 128 -7.42 0.85 9.20
C SER A 128 -5.92 0.59 9.01
N GLY A 129 -5.37 -0.21 9.92
CA GLY A 129 -4.00 -0.72 9.84
C GLY A 129 -3.87 -1.91 8.88
N PRO A 130 -2.64 -2.37 8.63
CA PRO A 130 -2.42 -3.49 7.72
C PRO A 130 -3.14 -4.74 8.23
N ARG A 131 -3.51 -5.62 7.30
CA ARG A 131 -4.23 -6.86 7.59
C ARG A 131 -3.59 -7.97 6.80
N SER A 132 -2.99 -8.94 7.50
CA SER A 132 -2.68 -10.24 6.88
C SER A 132 -3.99 -10.99 6.61
N ASP A 133 -4.25 -11.33 5.35
CA ASP A 133 -5.36 -12.21 4.99
C ASP A 133 -4.93 -13.69 4.97
N SER A 134 -5.91 -14.58 4.81
CA SER A 134 -5.67 -16.01 4.66
C SER A 134 -4.97 -16.27 3.32
N GLY A 135 -3.64 -16.24 3.36
CA GLY A 135 -2.77 -16.24 2.17
C GLY A 135 -1.44 -15.52 2.40
N GLY A 136 -1.28 -14.85 3.55
CA GLY A 136 -0.05 -14.13 3.89
C GLY A 136 0.08 -12.78 3.18
N THR A 137 -1.00 -12.31 2.55
CA THR A 137 -1.02 -11.06 1.80
C THR A 137 -1.57 -9.91 2.63
N ASN A 138 -1.16 -8.67 2.34
CA ASN A 138 -1.83 -7.52 2.91
C ASN A 138 -3.13 -7.25 2.14
N GLY A 139 -4.26 -7.60 2.76
CA GLY A 139 -5.60 -7.35 2.21
C GLY A 139 -6.09 -5.92 2.39
N ASN A 140 -5.29 -5.02 3.00
CA ASN A 140 -5.68 -3.64 3.21
C ASN A 140 -5.16 -2.73 2.09
N SER A 141 -6.10 -2.11 1.38
CA SER A 141 -5.85 -1.14 0.31
C SER A 141 -5.07 0.12 0.68
N ASN A 142 -4.91 0.45 1.97
CA ASN A 142 -4.09 1.57 2.43
C ASN A 142 -2.60 1.21 2.57
N PHE A 143 -2.20 0.04 2.05
CA PHE A 143 -0.82 -0.43 2.06
C PHE A 143 -0.50 -0.99 0.68
N ARG A 144 0.62 -0.57 0.10
CA ARG A 144 1.01 -0.93 -1.27
C ARG A 144 2.43 -1.47 -1.30
N SER A 145 2.66 -2.34 -2.27
CA SER A 145 3.99 -2.78 -2.63
C SER A 145 4.44 -2.04 -3.89
N ALA A 146 5.75 -1.98 -4.10
CA ALA A 146 6.38 -1.26 -5.20
C ALA A 146 7.42 -2.15 -5.87
N GLY A 147 7.16 -2.53 -7.12
CA GLY A 147 8.01 -3.40 -7.92
C GLY A 147 8.11 -4.85 -7.38
N ASP A 148 8.96 -5.64 -8.03
CA ASP A 148 9.41 -6.95 -7.56
C ASP A 148 10.93 -7.03 -7.79
N TYR A 149 11.72 -6.67 -6.78
CA TYR A 149 13.15 -6.95 -6.78
C TYR A 149 13.35 -8.35 -6.21
N GLU A 150 13.21 -9.35 -7.07
CA GLU A 150 13.94 -10.62 -7.12
C GLU A 150 13.12 -11.61 -7.97
N SER A 151 13.69 -12.06 -9.09
CA SER A 151 13.28 -13.34 -9.66
C SER A 151 13.65 -14.47 -8.70
N PHE A 152 12.87 -14.74 -7.65
CA PHE A 152 12.89 -16.05 -7.01
C PHE A 152 12.08 -17.02 -7.87
N SER A 153 12.75 -17.50 -8.91
CA SER A 153 12.43 -18.77 -9.52
C SER A 153 12.11 -19.79 -8.44
N ASN A 154 10.95 -20.42 -8.56
CA ASN A 154 10.52 -21.61 -7.82
C ASN A 154 9.91 -21.31 -6.44
N ASN A 155 8.68 -20.81 -6.40
CA ASN A 155 7.54 -21.50 -5.76
C ASN A 155 6.38 -20.55 -5.42
N SER A 156 5.83 -19.87 -6.43
CA SER A 156 4.45 -19.35 -6.52
C SER A 156 4.42 -18.55 -7.84
N GLY A 157 3.58 -18.91 -8.81
CA GLY A 157 3.61 -18.37 -10.18
C GLY A 157 3.17 -16.90 -10.30
N THR A 158 3.85 -15.98 -9.63
CA THR A 158 3.40 -14.61 -9.34
C THR A 158 4.24 -13.50 -9.97
N VAL A 159 5.29 -13.82 -10.72
CA VAL A 159 5.84 -12.84 -11.66
C VAL A 159 4.87 -12.74 -12.83
N ASP A 160 4.37 -11.55 -13.16
CA ASP A 160 3.97 -11.37 -14.55
C ASP A 160 5.21 -11.67 -15.42
N ALA A 161 5.02 -12.29 -16.59
CA ALA A 161 6.14 -12.73 -17.41
C ALA A 161 7.07 -11.59 -17.88
N ASN A 162 6.78 -10.34 -17.51
CA ASN A 162 7.44 -9.12 -17.95
C ASN A 162 8.16 -8.37 -16.82
N GLY A 163 8.11 -8.84 -15.56
CA GLY A 163 8.73 -8.16 -14.42
C GLY A 163 8.07 -6.82 -14.06
N THR A 164 6.78 -6.64 -14.36
CA THR A 164 6.02 -5.40 -14.12
C THR A 164 5.07 -5.49 -12.92
N ALA A 165 5.27 -6.47 -12.03
CA ALA A 165 4.43 -6.63 -10.86
C ALA A 165 4.54 -5.37 -9.98
N TYR A 166 3.39 -4.86 -9.55
CA TYR A 166 3.28 -3.62 -8.77
C TYR A 166 3.89 -2.38 -9.45
N GLN A 167 4.00 -2.37 -10.78
CA GLN A 167 4.36 -1.17 -11.52
C GLN A 167 3.32 -0.07 -11.26
N PRO A 168 3.75 1.17 -10.94
CA PRO A 168 2.82 2.24 -10.65
C PRO A 168 2.01 2.64 -11.90
N MET A 169 0.76 3.05 -11.68
CA MET A 169 -0.16 3.33 -12.79
C MET A 169 -1.01 4.58 -12.60
N GLN A 170 -1.34 5.23 -13.71
CA GLN A 170 -2.44 6.20 -13.74
C GLN A 170 -3.78 5.47 -13.54
N ASP A 171 -4.61 6.04 -12.67
CA ASP A 171 -6.00 5.64 -12.45
C ASP A 171 -6.73 5.61 -13.79
N ARG A 172 -7.39 4.48 -14.05
CA ARG A 172 -8.11 4.22 -15.29
C ARG A 172 -9.26 3.28 -15.01
N ALA A 173 -10.18 3.16 -15.97
CA ALA A 173 -11.29 2.22 -15.83
C ALA A 173 -10.76 0.80 -15.59
N SER A 174 -11.44 0.02 -14.75
CA SER A 174 -11.09 -1.36 -14.44
C SER A 174 -10.99 -2.25 -15.70
N THR A 175 -11.78 -1.96 -16.73
CA THR A 175 -11.72 -2.62 -18.05
C THR A 175 -10.45 -2.32 -18.85
N MET A 176 -9.74 -1.23 -18.52
CA MET A 176 -8.57 -0.72 -19.24
C MET A 176 -7.23 -1.04 -18.55
N ALA A 177 -7.26 -1.60 -17.36
CA ALA A 177 -6.07 -1.83 -16.54
C ALA A 177 -5.25 -3.09 -16.92
N GLY A 178 -5.71 -3.84 -17.91
CA GLY A 178 -5.14 -5.14 -18.24
C GLY A 178 -5.41 -6.17 -17.14
N ASN A 179 -5.26 -7.46 -17.46
CA ASN A 179 -5.40 -8.55 -16.49
C ASN A 179 -4.16 -8.64 -15.57
N SER A 180 -3.74 -7.52 -14.97
CA SER A 180 -2.70 -7.54 -13.94
C SER A 180 -3.36 -7.82 -12.61
N THR A 181 -3.18 -9.05 -12.11
CA THR A 181 -3.58 -9.48 -10.76
C THR A 181 -3.06 -8.53 -9.67
N TYR A 182 -2.01 -7.77 -9.95
CA TYR A 182 -1.27 -6.95 -8.99
C TYR A 182 -1.51 -5.44 -9.11
N ALA A 183 -2.08 -4.97 -10.22
CA ALA A 183 -2.44 -3.56 -10.41
C ALA A 183 -3.25 -3.00 -9.22
N PRO A 184 -4.20 -3.74 -8.61
CA PRO A 184 -4.94 -3.24 -7.47
C PRO A 184 -4.16 -2.97 -6.19
N SER A 185 -2.90 -3.40 -6.15
CA SER A 185 -2.01 -3.32 -4.99
C SER A 185 -0.75 -2.49 -5.29
N ALA A 186 -0.73 -1.80 -6.43
CA ALA A 186 0.34 -0.87 -6.81
C ALA A 186 0.09 0.56 -6.28
N PHE A 187 1.16 1.35 -6.25
CA PHE A 187 1.06 2.81 -6.18
C PHE A 187 0.54 3.40 -7.50
N GLY A 188 0.07 4.64 -7.47
CA GLY A 188 -0.51 5.27 -8.64
C GLY A 188 -1.24 6.56 -8.29
N ALA A 189 -1.83 7.22 -9.29
CA ALA A 189 -2.58 8.45 -9.04
C ALA A 189 -3.60 8.75 -10.15
N SER A 190 -4.49 9.70 -9.89
CA SER A 190 -5.40 10.22 -10.92
C SER A 190 -4.72 11.16 -11.93
N HIS A 191 -3.52 11.64 -11.59
CA HIS A 191 -2.74 12.57 -12.38
C HIS A 191 -2.17 11.94 -13.66
N ALA A 192 -2.06 12.71 -14.74
CA ALA A 192 -1.49 12.19 -15.99
C ALA A 192 0.05 12.04 -15.98
N GLY A 193 0.75 12.83 -15.16
CA GLY A 193 2.21 12.94 -15.20
C GLY A 193 2.99 12.00 -14.30
N GLY A 194 2.33 11.35 -13.34
CA GLY A 194 2.99 10.55 -12.32
C GLY A 194 2.20 10.55 -11.01
N PHE A 195 2.84 10.06 -9.96
CA PHE A 195 2.24 9.95 -8.63
C PHE A 195 3.16 10.57 -7.57
N GLY A 196 2.56 11.09 -6.51
CA GLY A 196 3.28 11.62 -5.36
C GLY A 196 3.78 10.50 -4.45
N MET A 197 5.02 10.62 -4.00
CA MET A 197 5.65 9.72 -3.04
C MET A 197 6.39 10.52 -1.96
N CYS A 198 6.14 10.16 -0.71
CA CYS A 198 6.79 10.69 0.48
C CYS A 198 7.89 9.72 0.92
N MET A 199 9.08 10.26 1.15
CA MET A 199 10.25 9.52 1.60
C MET A 199 10.31 9.48 3.13
N ALA A 200 11.18 8.63 3.69
CA ALA A 200 11.30 8.45 5.13
C ALA A 200 11.84 9.69 5.88
N ASP A 201 12.49 10.63 5.17
CA ASP A 201 12.87 11.94 5.72
C ASP A 201 11.78 13.01 5.60
N GLY A 202 10.63 12.68 5.00
CA GLY A 202 9.51 13.59 4.77
C GLY A 202 9.63 14.43 3.49
N SER A 203 10.67 14.26 2.68
CA SER A 203 10.72 14.82 1.33
C SER A 203 9.64 14.20 0.44
N VAL A 204 9.12 14.97 -0.52
CA VAL A 204 8.05 14.54 -1.42
C VAL A 204 8.51 14.72 -2.86
N HIS A 205 8.33 13.67 -3.66
CA HIS A 205 8.72 13.63 -5.06
C HIS A 205 7.52 13.21 -5.92
N SER A 206 7.46 13.76 -7.13
CA SER A 206 6.58 13.24 -8.18
C SER A 206 7.37 12.22 -8.99
N ILE A 207 6.85 11.00 -9.14
CA ILE A 207 7.53 9.90 -9.80
C ILE A 207 6.73 9.46 -11.03
N SER A 208 7.40 9.28 -12.16
CA SER A 208 6.78 8.79 -13.39
C SER A 208 6.25 7.36 -13.25
N TYR A 209 5.14 7.05 -13.92
CA TYR A 209 4.63 5.67 -14.05
C TYR A 209 5.60 4.75 -14.81
N SER A 210 6.53 5.33 -15.57
CA SER A 210 7.57 4.61 -16.31
C SER A 210 8.84 4.37 -15.50
N ILE A 211 8.85 4.60 -14.18
CA ILE A 211 9.99 4.28 -13.32
C ILE A 211 10.42 2.83 -13.53
N ASP A 212 11.72 2.58 -13.59
CA ASP A 212 12.24 1.22 -13.71
C ASP A 212 11.79 0.37 -12.50
N GLY A 213 11.29 -0.85 -12.75
CA GLY A 213 10.72 -1.70 -11.72
C GLY A 213 11.73 -2.10 -10.63
N ALA A 214 13.01 -2.24 -10.98
CA ALA A 214 14.06 -2.55 -10.01
C ALA A 214 14.39 -1.32 -9.14
N ILE A 215 14.47 -0.13 -9.74
CA ILE A 215 14.62 1.13 -8.99
C ILE A 215 13.44 1.32 -8.03
N HIS A 216 12.21 1.12 -8.52
CA HIS A 216 11.00 1.27 -7.73
C HIS A 216 10.99 0.32 -6.52
N ALA A 217 11.43 -0.92 -6.73
CA ALA A 217 11.56 -1.92 -5.68
C ALA A 217 12.67 -1.61 -4.67
N CYS A 218 13.84 -1.13 -5.11
CA CYS A 218 14.89 -0.71 -4.19
C CYS A 218 14.44 0.44 -3.29
N LEU A 219 13.77 1.46 -3.87
CA LEU A 219 13.21 2.56 -3.07
C LEU A 219 12.14 2.09 -2.06
N ALA A 220 11.50 0.96 -2.30
CA ALA A 220 10.50 0.36 -1.41
C ALA A 220 11.10 -0.61 -0.37
N ASN A 221 12.39 -0.91 -0.44
CA ASN A 221 13.05 -1.91 0.39
C ASN A 221 14.03 -1.25 1.36
N ARG A 222 13.79 -1.34 2.67
CA ARG A 222 14.77 -0.82 3.65
C ARG A 222 15.95 -1.76 3.91
N LYS A 223 15.92 -3.00 3.38
CA LYS A 223 16.80 -4.11 3.78
C LYS A 223 17.75 -4.57 2.68
N ASP A 224 17.64 -4.10 1.46
CA ASP A 224 18.48 -4.58 0.36
C ASP A 224 19.90 -3.99 0.40
N SER A 225 20.10 -2.86 1.10
CA SER A 225 21.37 -2.14 1.08
C SER A 225 21.79 -1.76 -0.35
N MET A 226 20.81 -1.52 -1.21
CA MET A 226 20.97 -1.04 -2.59
C MET A 226 20.39 0.37 -2.72
N PRO A 227 21.20 1.42 -2.44
CA PRO A 227 20.75 2.79 -2.59
C PRO A 227 20.37 3.07 -4.03
N ALA A 228 19.09 3.34 -4.25
CA ALA A 228 18.57 3.84 -5.52
C ALA A 228 18.34 5.36 -5.41
N GLN A 229 18.44 6.05 -6.54
CA GLN A 229 18.02 7.45 -6.64
C GLN A 229 16.67 7.51 -7.34
N ILE A 230 15.86 8.47 -6.92
CA ILE A 230 14.63 8.79 -7.64
C ILE A 230 15.06 9.33 -9.01
N PRO A 231 14.55 8.79 -10.13
CA PRO A 231 14.85 9.32 -11.45
C PRO A 231 14.40 10.78 -11.56
N ASP A 232 15.21 11.61 -12.22
CA ASP A 232 14.88 13.02 -12.52
C ASP A 232 13.62 13.15 -13.41
#